data_AF-F5LCQ1-F1
#
_entry.id   AF-F5LCQ1-F1
#
_cell.length_a   1.000
_cell.length_b   1.000
_cell.length_c   1.000
_cell.angle_alpha   90.00
_cell.angle_beta   90.00
_cell.angle_gamma   90.00
#
_symmetry.space_group_name_H-M   'P 1'
#
loop_
_entity.id
_entity.type
_entity.pdbx_description
1 polymer ?
#
loop_
_entity_poly.entity_id
_entity_poly.type
_entity_poly.pdbx_seq_one_letter_code
_entity_poly.pdbx_strand_id
1 'polypeptide(L)'
;AGGGSAAGGGSAAGGGGLSLQLARLDDGSAFVIARLEARTADGLPALEARRESLEAALQEAGVQADCNVVLQGAAARPSAGAAAQADGLQALLAKRLGAAPLERYADGETVSITMSAPKLHASVISGGKRVNLQAAVHTVTESGLQRITIGTPVITTEY
;
A
#
# COMPACT_ATOMS: atom_id res chain seq x y z
N ALA A 1 16.87 -22.27 13.65
CA ALA A 1 15.86 -22.63 14.67
C ALA A 1 14.51 -22.12 14.18
N GLY A 2 13.50 -23.00 14.13
CA GLY A 2 12.24 -22.77 13.41
C GLY A 2 11.43 -21.59 13.94
N GLY A 3 11.00 -20.70 13.02
CA GLY A 3 10.03 -19.65 13.29
C GLY A 3 8.63 -20.24 13.25
N GLY A 4 7.98 -20.34 14.42
CA GLY A 4 6.57 -20.68 14.53
C GLY A 4 5.71 -19.47 14.16
N SER A 5 4.92 -19.60 13.09
CA SER A 5 3.84 -18.65 12.77
C SER A 5 2.65 -18.95 13.68
N ALA A 6 2.34 -18.04 14.60
CA ALA A 6 1.11 -18.10 15.38
C ALA A 6 0.04 -17.25 14.68
N ALA A 7 -0.78 -17.88 13.86
CA ALA A 7 -1.96 -17.24 13.26
C ALA A 7 -3.14 -17.29 14.24
N GLY A 8 -3.32 -16.24 15.04
CA GLY A 8 -4.50 -16.05 15.87
C GLY A 8 -5.66 -15.48 15.06
N GLY A 9 -6.46 -16.34 14.43
CA GLY A 9 -7.63 -15.96 13.64
C GLY A 9 -8.88 -15.69 14.49
N GLY A 10 -9.08 -14.43 14.90
CA GLY A 10 -10.35 -13.96 15.46
C GLY A 10 -11.32 -13.57 14.34
N SER A 11 -12.24 -14.47 13.98
CA SER A 11 -13.33 -14.19 13.03
C SER A 11 -14.39 -13.32 13.70
N ALA A 12 -14.41 -12.03 13.35
CA ALA A 12 -15.56 -11.17 13.58
C ALA A 12 -16.23 -10.90 12.22
N ALA A 13 -17.46 -11.38 12.09
CA ALA A 13 -18.26 -11.33 10.88
C ALA A 13 -18.24 -9.94 10.23
N GLY A 14 -17.85 -9.90 8.95
CA GLY A 14 -18.09 -8.78 8.04
C GLY A 14 -16.94 -7.80 7.77
N GLY A 15 -15.82 -7.79 8.51
CA GLY A 15 -14.88 -6.67 8.40
C GLY A 15 -13.42 -7.02 8.63
N GLY A 16 -12.72 -7.35 7.54
CA GLY A 16 -11.27 -7.35 7.37
C GLY A 16 -10.42 -8.34 8.19
N GLY A 17 -9.39 -8.91 7.55
CA GLY A 17 -8.44 -9.81 8.21
C GLY A 17 -7.33 -9.03 8.95
N LEU A 18 -6.93 -9.51 10.13
CA LEU A 18 -5.70 -9.08 10.81
C LEU A 18 -4.70 -10.24 10.78
N SER A 19 -3.48 -9.96 10.35
CA SER A 19 -2.35 -10.88 10.51
C SER A 19 -1.16 -10.18 11.15
N LEU A 20 -0.46 -10.89 12.02
CA LEU A 20 0.77 -10.42 12.66
C LEU A 20 1.95 -11.28 12.21
N GLN A 21 3.04 -10.62 11.84
CA GLN A 21 4.31 -11.27 11.53
C GLN A 21 5.38 -10.70 12.44
N LEU A 22 5.99 -11.54 13.28
CA LEU A 22 7.13 -11.20 14.10
C LEU A 22 8.39 -11.76 13.44
N ALA A 23 9.39 -10.92 13.23
CA ALA A 23 10.69 -11.33 12.74
C ALA A 23 11.77 -10.88 13.72
N ARG A 24 12.75 -11.75 13.95
CA ARG A 24 13.98 -11.44 14.70
C ARG A 24 15.10 -11.26 13.70
N LEU A 25 15.88 -10.20 13.88
CA LEU A 25 17.06 -9.89 13.09
C LEU A 25 18.32 -10.49 13.73
N ASP A 26 19.37 -10.67 12.94
CA ASP A 26 20.62 -11.30 13.37
C ASP A 26 21.35 -10.49 14.45
N ASP A 27 21.11 -9.18 14.52
CA ASP A 27 21.62 -8.28 15.57
C ASP A 27 20.84 -8.39 16.89
N GLY A 28 19.86 -9.28 16.97
CA GLY A 28 19.04 -9.53 18.15
C GLY A 28 17.81 -8.62 18.25
N SER A 29 17.67 -7.62 17.39
CA SER A 29 16.47 -6.80 17.31
C SER A 29 15.29 -7.58 16.71
N ALA A 30 14.07 -7.04 16.82
CA ALA A 30 12.88 -7.66 16.27
C ALA A 30 11.92 -6.60 15.76
N PHE A 31 11.12 -6.95 14.76
CA PHE A 31 10.04 -6.11 14.26
C PHE A 31 8.74 -6.91 14.13
N VAL A 32 7.62 -6.21 14.24
CA VAL A 32 6.28 -6.77 14.05
C VAL A 32 5.60 -6.03 12.91
N ILE A 33 5.06 -6.77 11.94
CA ILE A 33 4.18 -6.24 10.90
C ILE A 33 2.76 -6.67 11.23
N ALA A 34 1.88 -5.69 11.46
CA ALA A 34 0.45 -5.88 11.50
C ALA A 34 -0.16 -5.52 10.14
N ARG A 35 -0.86 -6.45 9.52
CA ARG A 35 -1.57 -6.24 8.26
C ARG A 35 -3.06 -6.31 8.49
N LEU A 36 -3.74 -5.23 8.13
CA LEU A 36 -5.18 -5.12 8.06
C LEU A 36 -5.58 -5.15 6.57
N GLU A 37 -6.54 -6.00 6.19
CA GLU A 37 -7.00 -6.10 4.81
C GLU A 37 -8.53 -6.09 4.72
N ALA A 38 -9.09 -5.29 3.82
CA ALA A 38 -10.49 -5.40 3.39
C ALA A 38 -10.54 -5.64 1.87
N ARG A 39 -11.41 -6.56 1.43
CA ARG A 39 -11.55 -6.92 0.00
C ARG A 39 -12.65 -6.13 -0.72
N THR A 40 -13.50 -5.43 0.02
CA THR A 40 -14.65 -4.70 -0.50
C THR A 40 -14.68 -3.28 0.06
N ALA A 41 -15.32 -2.37 -0.66
CA ALA A 41 -15.52 -0.99 -0.23
C ALA A 41 -16.26 -0.91 1.13
N ASP A 42 -17.25 -1.78 1.34
CA ASP A 42 -18.03 -1.82 2.58
C ASP A 42 -17.19 -2.19 3.82
N GLY A 43 -16.02 -2.81 3.61
CA GLY A 43 -15.07 -3.14 4.67
C GLY A 43 -14.16 -1.99 5.10
N LEU A 44 -14.08 -0.88 4.34
CA LEU A 44 -13.20 0.25 4.65
C LEU A 44 -13.47 0.88 6.02
N PRO A 45 -14.72 1.18 6.41
CA PRO A 45 -14.98 1.77 7.73
C PRO A 45 -14.51 0.87 8.88
N ALA A 46 -14.71 -0.44 8.75
CA ALA A 46 -14.22 -1.40 9.73
C ALA A 46 -12.69 -1.50 9.74
N LEU A 47 -12.05 -1.38 8.57
CA LEU A 47 -10.60 -1.36 8.43
C LEU A 47 -9.98 -0.14 9.13
N GLU A 48 -10.56 1.04 8.93
CA GLU A 48 -10.14 2.30 9.54
C GLU A 48 -10.29 2.25 11.07
N ALA A 49 -11.44 1.81 11.58
CA ALA A 49 -11.66 1.68 13.02
C ALA A 49 -10.67 0.70 13.68
N ARG A 50 -10.33 -0.40 13.00
CA ARG A 50 -9.31 -1.35 13.47
C ARG A 50 -7.91 -0.76 13.45
N ARG A 51 -7.56 0.01 12.40
CA ARG A 51 -6.29 0.72 12.31
C ARG A 51 -6.13 1.68 13.48
N GLU A 52 -7.13 2.51 13.75
CA GLU A 52 -7.12 3.46 14.87
C GLU A 52 -6.98 2.76 16.22
N SER A 53 -7.71 1.66 16.43
CA SER A 53 -7.62 0.87 17.67
C SER A 53 -6.23 0.26 17.87
N LEU A 54 -5.60 -0.21 16.78
CA LEU A 54 -4.25 -0.78 16.82
C LEU A 54 -3.20 0.30 17.07
N GLU A 55 -3.31 1.45 16.41
CA GLU A 55 -2.41 2.59 16.62
C GLU A 55 -2.46 3.09 18.07
N ALA A 56 -3.66 3.20 18.66
CA ALA A 56 -3.82 3.56 20.06
C ALA A 56 -3.14 2.55 21.00
N ALA A 57 -3.35 1.25 20.79
CA ALA A 57 -2.72 0.21 21.60
C ALA A 57 -1.18 0.22 21.49
N LEU A 58 -0.64 0.46 20.30
CA LEU A 58 0.80 0.58 20.09
C LEU A 58 1.37 1.83 20.76
N GLN A 59 0.66 2.96 20.67
CA GLN A 59 1.04 4.20 21.33
C GLN A 59 1.05 4.06 22.86
N GLU A 60 0.06 3.40 23.45
CA GLU A 60 0.01 3.10 24.89
C GLU A 60 1.19 2.20 25.33
N ALA A 61 1.66 1.32 24.44
CA ALA A 61 2.84 0.50 24.66
C ALA A 61 4.17 1.24 24.40
N GLY A 62 4.14 2.52 24.05
CA GLY A 62 5.33 3.32 23.73
C GLY A 62 5.95 3.00 22.37
N VAL A 63 5.21 2.34 21.47
CA VAL A 63 5.65 1.98 20.12
C VAL A 63 5.14 3.01 19.12
N GLN A 64 6.07 3.65 18.40
CA GLN A 64 5.74 4.46 17.23
C GLN A 64 5.70 3.55 16.00
N ALA A 65 4.52 3.37 15.41
CA ALA A 65 4.34 2.53 14.24
C ALA A 65 4.36 3.35 12.96
N ASP A 66 5.11 2.89 11.97
CA ASP A 66 4.98 3.37 10.59
C ASP A 66 3.78 2.70 9.92
N CYS A 67 2.95 3.50 9.25
CA CYS A 67 1.76 3.00 8.56
C CYS A 67 1.92 3.11 7.04
N ASN A 68 1.80 1.95 6.37
CA ASN A 68 1.75 1.88 4.92
C ASN A 68 0.33 1.52 4.49
N VAL A 69 -0.23 2.31 3.57
CA VAL A 69 -1.56 2.04 2.98
C VAL A 69 -1.37 1.70 1.53
N VAL A 70 -1.93 0.55 1.11
CA VAL A 70 -1.96 0.13 -0.29
C VAL A 70 -3.41 -0.12 -0.71
N LEU A 71 -3.82 0.50 -1.81
CA LEU A 71 -5.09 0.30 -2.47
C LEU A 71 -4.84 -0.36 -3.82
N GLN A 72 -5.54 -1.46 -4.09
CA GLN A 72 -5.42 -2.18 -5.36
C GLN A 72 -6.80 -2.48 -5.94
N GLY A 73 -6.95 -2.32 -7.25
CA GLY A 73 -8.20 -2.63 -7.94
C GLY A 73 -8.05 -2.61 -9.45
N ALA A 74 -9.07 -3.08 -10.17
CA ALA A 74 -9.12 -2.97 -11.61
C ALA A 74 -9.53 -1.55 -12.03
N ALA A 75 -8.95 -1.05 -13.12
CA ALA A 75 -9.38 0.19 -13.76
C ALA A 75 -10.83 0.03 -14.24
N ALA A 76 -11.74 0.86 -13.71
CA ALA A 76 -13.15 0.83 -14.11
C ALA A 76 -13.36 1.18 -15.60
N ARG A 77 -12.44 1.97 -16.17
CA ARG A 77 -12.39 2.32 -17.60
C ARG A 77 -10.95 2.14 -18.08
N PRO A 78 -10.60 0.95 -18.57
CA PRO A 78 -9.26 0.68 -19.09
C PRO A 78 -8.94 1.57 -20.29
N SER A 79 -7.69 2.01 -20.37
CA SER A 79 -7.14 2.75 -21.52
C SER A 79 -6.49 1.80 -22.53
N ALA A 80 -5.97 2.31 -23.64
CA ALA A 80 -5.33 1.50 -24.69
C ALA A 80 -4.13 0.65 -24.22
N GLY A 81 -3.54 0.98 -23.06
CA GLY A 81 -2.45 0.22 -22.44
C GLY A 81 -2.02 0.81 -21.10
N ALA A 82 -1.11 0.13 -20.40
CA ALA A 82 -0.63 0.55 -19.07
C ALA A 82 -0.09 1.98 -19.05
N ALA A 83 0.63 2.41 -20.09
CA ALA A 83 1.17 3.77 -20.18
C ALA A 83 0.08 4.84 -20.20
N ALA A 84 -0.91 4.71 -21.08
CA ALA A 84 -2.01 5.66 -21.17
C ALA A 84 -2.84 5.69 -19.88
N GLN A 85 -3.06 4.53 -19.27
CA GLN A 85 -3.77 4.42 -18.00
C GLN A 85 -2.98 5.06 -16.84
N ALA A 86 -1.67 4.88 -16.82
CA ALA A 86 -0.78 5.50 -15.84
C ALA A 86 -0.72 7.01 -15.99
N ASP A 87 -0.76 7.54 -17.21
CA ASP A 87 -0.82 8.99 -17.45
C ASP A 87 -2.11 9.60 -16.90
N GLY A 88 -3.25 8.95 -17.15
CA GLY A 88 -4.53 9.35 -16.58
C GLY A 88 -4.54 9.30 -15.05
N LEU A 89 -3.97 8.25 -14.47
CA LEU A 89 -3.81 8.10 -13.03
C LEU A 89 -2.90 9.18 -12.43
N GLN A 90 -1.75 9.44 -13.06
CA GLN A 90 -0.81 10.48 -12.62
C GLN A 90 -1.48 11.86 -12.63
N ALA A 91 -2.22 12.19 -13.69
CA ALA A 91 -2.96 13.45 -13.78
C ALA A 91 -4.04 13.57 -12.67
N LEU A 92 -4.75 12.48 -12.38
CA LEU A 92 -5.71 12.43 -11.28
C LEU A 92 -5.04 12.67 -9.93
N LEU A 93 -3.92 12.00 -9.65
CA LEU A 93 -3.18 12.14 -8.40
C LEU A 93 -2.55 13.54 -8.25
N ALA A 94 -2.03 14.11 -9.34
CA ALA A 94 -1.58 15.50 -9.37
C ALA A 94 -2.71 16.45 -8.99
N LYS A 95 -3.90 16.29 -9.59
CA LYS A 95 -5.08 17.12 -9.29
C LYS A 95 -5.59 16.98 -7.86
N ARG A 96 -5.64 15.74 -7.33
CA ARG A 96 -6.25 15.46 -6.02
C ARG A 96 -5.28 15.70 -4.87
N LEU A 97 -4.04 15.27 -5.02
CA LEU A 97 -3.03 15.23 -3.96
C LEU A 97 -1.92 16.26 -4.11
N GLY A 98 -1.88 16.99 -5.24
CA GLY A 98 -0.73 17.82 -5.59
C GLY A 98 0.50 16.98 -5.94
N ALA A 99 0.30 15.73 -6.35
CA ALA A 99 1.39 14.80 -6.59
C ALA A 99 2.28 15.24 -7.78
N ALA A 100 3.59 15.17 -7.58
CA ALA A 100 4.61 15.45 -8.59
C ALA A 100 5.50 14.21 -8.79
N PRO A 101 5.70 13.75 -10.03
CA PRO A 101 6.54 12.59 -10.32
C PRO A 101 8.00 12.88 -10.01
N LEU A 102 8.65 11.92 -9.38
CA LEU A 102 10.08 11.94 -9.07
C LEU A 102 10.86 10.96 -9.93
N GLU A 103 10.28 9.78 -10.15
CA GLU A 103 10.83 8.68 -10.95
C GLU A 103 9.70 7.91 -11.62
N ARG A 104 10.00 7.33 -12.79
CA ARG A 104 9.04 6.53 -13.55
C ARG A 104 9.75 5.35 -14.20
N TYR A 105 9.15 4.17 -14.07
CA TYR A 105 9.57 2.93 -14.69
C TYR A 105 8.45 2.41 -15.61
N ALA A 106 8.81 1.76 -16.71
CA ALA A 106 7.87 1.14 -17.63
C ALA A 106 8.47 -0.06 -18.36
N ASP A 107 7.70 -1.14 -18.51
CA ASP A 107 8.10 -2.38 -19.19
C ASP A 107 6.97 -2.98 -20.04
N GLY A 108 6.35 -2.16 -20.89
CA GLY A 108 5.29 -2.59 -21.82
C GLY A 108 3.96 -2.85 -21.12
N GLU A 109 3.92 -3.80 -20.20
CA GLU A 109 2.73 -4.20 -19.45
C GLU A 109 2.60 -3.47 -18.12
N THR A 110 3.71 -3.02 -17.53
CA THR A 110 3.71 -2.30 -16.26
C THR A 110 4.24 -0.88 -16.43
N VAL A 111 3.63 0.05 -15.70
CA VAL A 111 4.18 1.38 -15.46
C VAL A 111 4.10 1.64 -13.97
N SER A 112 5.23 2.05 -13.36
CA SER A 112 5.31 2.45 -11.96
C SER A 112 5.83 3.87 -11.85
N ILE A 113 5.22 4.67 -10.99
CA ILE A 113 5.49 6.10 -10.82
C ILE A 113 5.71 6.35 -9.33
N THR A 114 6.90 6.82 -8.99
CA THR A 114 7.25 7.29 -7.66
C THR A 114 7.06 8.80 -7.61
N MET A 115 6.37 9.30 -6.59
CA MET A 115 5.93 10.69 -6.49
C MET A 115 6.19 11.29 -5.11
N SER A 116 6.23 12.62 -5.08
CA SER A 116 5.99 13.42 -3.88
C SER A 116 4.57 13.98 -3.93
N ALA A 117 3.85 13.99 -2.82
CA ALA A 117 2.47 14.46 -2.70
C ALA A 117 2.33 15.25 -1.40
N PRO A 118 2.25 16.59 -1.44
CA PRO A 118 2.32 17.43 -0.24
C PRO A 118 1.13 17.25 0.73
N LYS A 119 0.03 16.64 0.27
CA LYS A 119 -1.14 16.32 1.11
C LYS A 119 -1.01 15.01 1.91
N LEU A 120 0.08 14.27 1.73
CA LEU A 120 0.35 13.02 2.47
C LEU A 120 1.52 13.22 3.44
N HIS A 121 1.34 12.80 4.69
CA HIS A 121 2.31 13.06 5.76
C HIS A 121 3.37 11.96 5.89
N ALA A 122 2.99 10.69 5.81
CA ALA A 122 3.92 9.56 5.88
C ALA A 122 4.88 9.60 4.68
N SER A 123 6.19 9.46 4.91
CA SER A 123 7.19 9.53 3.83
C SER A 123 8.42 8.70 4.16
N VAL A 124 9.13 8.28 3.11
CA VAL A 124 10.45 7.64 3.21
C VAL A 124 11.47 8.42 2.39
N ILE A 125 12.75 8.23 2.70
CA ILE A 125 13.84 8.75 1.88
C ILE A 125 14.28 7.66 0.90
N SER A 126 14.20 7.97 -0.39
CA SER A 126 14.70 7.09 -1.47
C SER A 126 15.56 7.91 -2.42
N GLY A 127 16.79 7.47 -2.68
CA GLY A 127 17.72 8.19 -3.57
C GLY A 127 17.99 9.64 -3.16
N GLY A 128 17.91 9.96 -1.86
CA GLY A 128 18.04 11.33 -1.32
C GLY A 128 16.80 12.22 -1.50
N LYS A 129 15.70 11.69 -2.05
CA LYS A 129 14.43 12.40 -2.22
C LYS A 129 13.41 11.92 -1.19
N ARG A 130 12.54 12.83 -0.73
CA ARG A 130 11.36 12.48 0.06
C ARG A 130 10.28 11.91 -0.86
N VAL A 131 9.93 10.66 -0.66
CA VAL A 131 8.88 9.92 -1.38
C VAL A 131 7.74 9.62 -0.43
N ASN A 132 6.51 9.86 -0.86
CA ASN A 132 5.32 9.58 -0.05
C ASN A 132 4.11 9.13 -0.87
N LEU A 133 4.31 8.80 -2.14
CA LEU A 133 3.28 8.19 -2.97
C LEU A 133 3.94 7.37 -4.08
N GLN A 134 3.42 6.17 -4.30
CA GLN A 134 3.75 5.36 -5.45
C GLN A 134 2.48 4.84 -6.11
N ALA A 135 2.45 4.84 -7.44
CA ALA A 135 1.33 4.32 -8.21
C ALA A 135 1.85 3.42 -9.32
N ALA A 136 1.19 2.29 -9.52
CA ALA A 136 1.52 1.35 -10.58
C ALA A 136 0.26 0.96 -11.37
N VAL A 137 0.45 0.72 -12.65
CA VAL A 137 -0.53 0.11 -13.54
C VAL A 137 0.11 -1.10 -14.18
N HIS A 138 -0.54 -2.26 -14.09
CA HIS A 138 -0.14 -3.49 -14.76
C HIS A 138 -1.27 -3.99 -15.66
N THR A 139 -0.98 -4.28 -16.93
CA THR A 139 -1.93 -4.89 -17.86
C THR A 139 -1.78 -6.39 -17.79
N VAL A 140 -2.80 -7.09 -17.29
CA VAL A 140 -2.85 -8.55 -17.24
C VAL A 140 -3.01 -9.07 -18.66
N THR A 141 -1.99 -9.77 -19.18
CA THR A 141 -1.92 -10.19 -20.59
C THR A 141 -3.07 -11.07 -21.01
N GLU A 142 -3.53 -11.97 -20.14
CA GLU A 142 -4.57 -12.94 -20.48
C GLU A 142 -5.96 -12.30 -20.57
N SER A 143 -6.21 -11.23 -19.82
CA SER A 143 -7.54 -10.62 -19.70
C SER A 143 -7.63 -9.20 -20.27
N GLY A 144 -6.50 -8.57 -20.56
CA GLY A 144 -6.40 -7.16 -20.91
C GLY A 144 -6.78 -6.21 -19.75
N LEU A 145 -7.07 -6.73 -18.55
CA LEU A 145 -7.44 -5.92 -17.39
C LEU A 145 -6.25 -5.10 -16.92
N GLN A 146 -6.49 -3.81 -16.67
CA GLN A 146 -5.49 -2.94 -16.08
C GLN A 146 -5.68 -2.88 -14.58
N ARG A 147 -4.77 -3.51 -13.85
CA ARG A 147 -4.69 -3.44 -12.39
C ARG A 147 -3.99 -2.15 -12.00
N ILE A 148 -4.61 -1.39 -11.11
CA ILE A 148 -4.05 -0.19 -10.51
C ILE A 148 -3.68 -0.51 -9.06
N THR A 149 -2.47 -0.12 -8.66
CA THR A 149 -2.00 -0.21 -7.28
C THR A 149 -1.49 1.16 -6.85
N ILE A 150 -1.95 1.67 -5.71
CA ILE A 150 -1.53 2.96 -5.15
C ILE A 150 -1.06 2.69 -3.72
N GLY A 151 0.18 3.05 -3.41
CA GLY A 151 0.79 2.89 -2.09
C GLY A 151 1.24 4.23 -1.51
N THR A 152 1.06 4.42 -0.20
CA THR A 152 1.68 5.49 0.58
C THR A 152 2.40 4.89 1.79
N PRO A 153 3.68 5.23 2.03
CA PRO A 153 4.54 6.06 1.19
C PRO A 153 5.05 5.32 -0.07
N VAL A 154 5.10 3.99 -0.03
CA VAL A 154 5.52 3.11 -1.14
C VAL A 154 4.64 1.86 -1.21
N ILE A 155 4.65 1.16 -2.36
CA ILE A 155 3.95 -0.12 -2.50
C ILE A 155 4.77 -1.21 -1.80
N THR A 156 4.19 -1.89 -0.81
CA THR A 156 4.83 -2.98 -0.04
C THR A 156 4.16 -4.34 -0.22
N THR A 157 3.34 -4.47 -1.26
CA THR A 157 2.71 -5.73 -1.65
C THR A 157 3.41 -6.26 -2.88
N GLU A 158 3.60 -7.58 -2.95
CA GLU A 158 4.02 -8.25 -4.18
C GLU A 158 2.90 -8.18 -5.23
N TYR A 159 3.27 -8.16 -6.51
CA TYR A 159 2.37 -8.01 -7.67
C TYR A 159 1.69 -9.33 -8.07
#